data_AF-A0AAV0CAM5-F1
#
_entry.id   AF-A0AAV0CAM5-F1
#
_cell.length_a   1.000
_cell.length_b   1.000
_cell.length_c   1.000
_cell.angle_alpha   90.00
_cell.angle_beta   90.00
_cell.angle_gamma   90.00
#
_symmetry.space_group_name_H-M   'P 1'
#
loop_
_entity.id
_entity.type
_entity.pdbx_description
1 polymer ?
#
loop_
_entity_poly.entity_id
_entity_poly.type
_entity_poly.pdbx_seq_one_letter_code
_entity_poly.pdbx_strand_id
1 'polypeptide(L)'
;MDHRTLCQFLDNPDHLVVSTSGRPWVLIESMVKLGMNKTLIGRHPSKSEENGDDSHLDDELTLVHHGSEEYRRAQQLRGLFIDFYNHEQLMLRRLVEEEKEVIEAFSSLQQC
;
A
#
# COMPACT_ATOMS: atom_id res chain seq x y z
N MET A 1 -21.44 8.80 -6.62
CA MET A 1 -20.28 9.40 -5.94
C MET A 1 -19.19 9.57 -6.99
N ASP A 2 -18.60 10.75 -7.13
CA ASP A 2 -17.52 10.97 -8.09
C ASP A 2 -16.14 10.64 -7.45
N HIS A 3 -15.13 10.38 -8.28
CA HIS A 3 -13.78 10.03 -7.81
C HIS A 3 -13.17 11.13 -6.92
N ARG A 4 -13.46 12.40 -7.23
CA ARG A 4 -12.90 13.54 -6.50
C ARG A 4 -13.43 13.64 -5.08
N THR A 5 -14.74 13.44 -4.88
CA THR A 5 -15.37 13.43 -3.56
C THR A 5 -14.87 12.25 -2.74
N LEU A 6 -14.63 11.09 -3.37
CA LEU A 6 -14.05 9.93 -2.67
C LEU A 6 -12.61 10.20 -2.21
N CYS A 7 -11.75 10.77 -3.05
CA CYS A 7 -10.40 11.14 -2.63
C CYS A 7 -10.41 12.16 -1.48
N GLN A 8 -11.25 13.20 -1.57
CA GLN A 8 -11.39 14.19 -0.50
C GLN A 8 -11.85 13.57 0.83
N PHE A 9 -12.73 12.57 0.77
CA PHE A 9 -13.15 11.83 1.96
C PHE A 9 -11.97 11.03 2.55
N LEU A 10 -11.25 10.27 1.72
CA LEU A 10 -10.12 9.45 2.18
C LEU A 10 -8.92 10.28 2.70
N ASP A 11 -8.77 11.51 2.23
CA ASP A 11 -7.72 12.44 2.67
C ASP A 11 -8.10 13.24 3.92
N ASN A 12 -9.33 13.09 4.44
CA ASN A 12 -9.78 13.84 5.61
C ASN A 12 -9.07 13.32 6.88
N PRO A 13 -8.33 14.17 7.63
CA PRO A 13 -7.62 13.73 8.84
C PRO A 13 -8.55 13.39 10.01
N ASP A 14 -9.82 13.80 9.98
CA ASP A 14 -10.77 13.59 11.08
C ASP A 14 -11.24 12.15 11.20
N HIS A 15 -11.01 11.32 10.18
CA HIS A 15 -11.39 9.92 10.17
C HIS A 15 -10.44 9.05 9.35
N LEU A 16 -10.41 7.76 9.65
CA LEU A 16 -9.70 6.76 8.87
C LEU A 16 -10.66 5.62 8.53
N VAL A 17 -10.55 5.11 7.30
CA VAL A 17 -11.18 3.84 6.93
C VAL A 17 -10.23 2.73 7.33
N VAL A 18 -10.73 1.77 8.10
CA VAL A 18 -9.96 0.62 8.57
C VAL A 18 -10.74 -0.67 8.35
N SER A 19 -10.07 -1.81 8.21
CA SER A 19 -10.74 -3.11 8.35
C SER A 19 -11.27 -3.29 9.78
N THR A 20 -12.18 -4.23 10.00
CA THR A 20 -12.57 -4.70 11.36
C THR A 20 -11.37 -5.08 12.22
N SER A 21 -10.29 -5.58 11.61
CA SER A 21 -9.02 -5.88 12.27
C SER A 21 -8.16 -4.64 12.58
N GLY A 22 -8.59 -3.44 12.19
CA GLY A 22 -7.93 -2.16 12.46
C GLY A 22 -6.85 -1.76 11.46
N ARG A 23 -6.74 -2.46 10.32
CA ARG A 23 -5.75 -2.14 9.27
C ARG A 23 -6.20 -0.91 8.49
N PRO A 24 -5.39 0.16 8.41
CA PRO A 24 -5.77 1.36 7.68
C PRO A 24 -5.80 1.12 6.17
N TRP A 25 -6.83 1.64 5.51
CA TRP A 25 -6.85 1.78 4.06
C TRP A 25 -6.01 2.99 3.65
N VAL A 26 -4.97 2.74 2.86
CA VAL A 26 -4.03 3.77 2.41
C VAL A 26 -4.11 3.88 0.89
N LEU A 27 -4.51 5.05 0.39
CA LEU A 27 -4.42 5.37 -1.03
C LEU A 27 -3.03 5.94 -1.31
N ILE A 28 -2.30 5.32 -2.24
CA ILE A 28 -1.00 5.84 -2.69
C ILE A 28 -1.19 6.36 -4.12
N GLU A 29 -1.01 7.66 -4.33
CA GLU A 29 -1.24 8.34 -5.62
C GLU A 29 -0.41 7.74 -6.77
N SER A 30 0.82 7.29 -6.49
CA SER A 30 1.66 6.59 -7.47
C SER A 30 1.08 5.23 -7.90
N MET A 31 0.41 4.50 -7.01
CA MET A 31 -0.27 3.23 -7.35
C MET A 31 -1.50 3.44 -8.21
N VAL A 32 -2.24 4.54 -7.97
CA VAL A 32 -3.41 4.92 -8.77
C VAL A 32 -2.98 5.31 -10.19
N LYS A 33 -1.89 6.07 -10.33
CA LYS A 33 -1.33 6.48 -11.64
C LYS A 33 -0.72 5.31 -12.43
N LEU A 34 -0.15 4.32 -11.75
CA LEU A 34 0.50 3.17 -12.38
C LEU A 34 -0.47 2.00 -12.67
N GLY A 35 -1.77 2.17 -12.42
CA GLY A 35 -2.77 1.11 -12.61
C GLY A 35 -2.58 -0.10 -11.70
N MET A 36 -1.76 0.04 -10.64
CA MET A 36 -1.47 -0.99 -9.65
C MET A 36 -2.57 -1.02 -8.58
N ASN A 37 -3.80 -1.19 -9.01
CA ASN A 37 -4.99 -1.19 -8.15
C ASN A 37 -5.29 -2.55 -7.51
N LYS A 38 -4.43 -3.57 -7.66
CA LYS A 38 -4.74 -4.95 -7.24
C LYS A 38 -3.72 -5.68 -6.36
N THR A 39 -2.47 -5.20 -6.23
CA THR A 39 -1.41 -6.05 -5.66
C THR A 39 -0.67 -5.50 -4.43
N LEU A 40 -0.92 -4.26 -4.01
CA LEU A 40 -0.20 -3.67 -2.86
C LEU A 40 -1.09 -3.10 -1.75
N ILE A 41 -2.40 -3.36 -1.80
CA ILE A 41 -3.25 -3.23 -0.61
C ILE A 41 -2.96 -4.48 0.24
N GLY A 42 -1.87 -4.45 1.01
CA GLY A 42 -1.65 -5.28 2.20
C GLY A 42 -1.86 -6.79 2.14
N ARG A 43 -1.88 -7.44 0.97
CA ARG A 43 -2.05 -8.89 0.89
C ARG A 43 -0.71 -9.60 1.00
N HIS A 44 -0.33 -9.95 2.21
CA HIS A 44 0.43 -11.19 2.39
C HIS A 44 -0.60 -12.33 2.35
N PRO A 45 -0.59 -13.24 1.36
CA PRO A 45 -1.40 -14.45 1.48
C PRO A 45 -0.79 -15.26 2.62
N SER A 46 -1.45 -15.27 3.78
CA SER A 46 -1.23 -16.31 4.78
C SER A 46 -1.66 -17.63 4.12
N LYS A 47 -0.68 -18.48 3.86
CA LYS A 47 -0.91 -19.88 3.50
C LYS A 47 -1.60 -20.56 4.67
N SER A 48 -2.91 -20.66 4.61
CA SER A 48 -3.66 -21.76 5.22
C SER A 48 -4.92 -22.00 4.39
N GLU A 49 -4.72 -22.63 3.24
CA GLU A 49 -5.75 -23.49 2.68
C GLU A 49 -5.79 -24.74 3.58
N GLU A 50 -6.68 -24.78 4.57
CA GLU A 50 -7.42 -25.99 4.92
C GLU A 50 -8.53 -25.65 5.93
N ASN A 51 -9.75 -26.05 5.58
CA ASN A 51 -10.98 -26.03 6.35
C ASN A 51 -11.83 -24.76 6.21
N GLY A 52 -12.92 -24.94 5.46
CA GLY A 52 -13.97 -23.96 5.27
C GLY A 52 -14.56 -23.54 6.62
N ASP A 53 -14.26 -22.31 6.99
CA ASP A 53 -15.12 -21.50 7.82
C ASP A 53 -15.12 -20.10 7.20
N ASP A 54 -16.30 -19.51 7.12
CA ASP A 54 -16.66 -18.30 6.40
C ASP A 54 -16.02 -17.06 7.05
N SER A 55 -14.69 -17.00 7.02
CA SER A 55 -13.87 -15.95 7.63
C SER A 55 -13.75 -14.72 6.71
N HIS A 56 -14.89 -14.26 6.19
CA HIS A 56 -15.04 -12.99 5.48
C HIS A 56 -15.03 -11.76 6.42
N LEU A 57 -14.58 -11.92 7.68
CA LEU A 57 -14.57 -10.85 8.66
C LEU A 57 -13.50 -9.79 8.37
N ASP A 58 -12.40 -10.14 7.68
CA ASP A 58 -11.29 -9.20 7.43
C ASP A 58 -11.58 -8.21 6.28
N ASP A 59 -12.69 -8.39 5.55
CA ASP A 59 -13.12 -7.54 4.42
C ASP A 59 -14.08 -6.42 4.83
N GLU A 60 -14.66 -6.48 6.03
CA GLU A 60 -15.60 -5.44 6.48
C GLU A 60 -14.84 -4.17 6.87
N LEU A 61 -15.27 -3.04 6.30
CA LEU A 61 -14.66 -1.74 6.50
C LEU A 61 -15.45 -0.94 7.54
N THR A 62 -14.72 -0.30 8.43
CA THR A 62 -15.27 0.58 9.47
C THR A 62 -14.60 1.95 9.41
N LEU A 63 -15.32 2.96 9.91
CA LEU A 63 -14.83 4.32 10.01
C LEU A 63 -14.42 4.60 11.45
N VAL A 64 -13.15 4.90 11.68
CA VAL A 64 -12.66 5.33 13.01
C VAL A 64 -12.46 6.83 13.01
N HIS A 65 -12.93 7.48 14.08
CA HIS A 65 -12.89 8.93 14.21
C HIS A 65 -11.70 9.39 15.06
N HIS A 66 -11.22 10.59 14.75
CA HIS A 66 -10.15 11.23 15.50
C HIS A 66 -10.43 11.24 17.01
N GLY A 67 -9.39 10.96 17.80
CA GLY A 67 -9.47 10.92 19.26
C GLY A 67 -9.81 9.55 19.85
N SER A 68 -10.24 8.57 19.04
CA SER A 68 -10.37 7.19 19.51
C SER A 68 -9.02 6.48 19.61
N GLU A 69 -8.93 5.44 20.45
CA GLU A 69 -7.70 4.66 20.56
C GLU A 69 -7.39 3.88 19.28
N GLU A 70 -8.44 3.38 18.63
CA GLU A 70 -8.41 2.69 17.34
C GLU A 70 -7.86 3.61 16.25
N TYR A 71 -8.33 4.86 16.20
CA TYR A 71 -7.79 5.88 15.29
C TYR A 71 -6.30 6.09 15.53
N ARG A 72 -5.86 6.23 16.79
CA ARG A 72 -4.44 6.42 17.13
C ARG A 72 -3.58 5.25 16.63
N ARG A 73 -4.04 4.01 16.84
CA ARG A 73 -3.34 2.80 16.36
C ARG A 73 -3.32 2.73 14.83
N ALA A 74 -4.46 2.98 14.18
CA ALA A 74 -4.57 2.99 12.73
C ALA A 74 -3.69 4.07 12.08
N GLN A 75 -3.60 5.25 12.69
CA GLN A 75 -2.73 6.34 12.25
C GLN A 75 -1.25 5.95 12.35
N GLN A 76 -0.83 5.27 13.43
CA GLN A 76 0.53 4.76 13.58
C GLN A 76 0.87 3.71 12.51
N LEU A 77 -0.04 2.76 12.26
CA LEU A 77 0.12 1.75 11.21
C LEU A 77 0.20 2.39 9.82
N ARG A 78 -0.63 3.40 9.55
CA ARG A 78 -0.60 4.15 8.30
C ARG A 78 0.74 4.84 8.09
N GLY A 79 1.27 5.49 9.14
CA GLY A 79 2.59 6.12 9.09
C GLY A 79 3.70 5.11 8.77
N LEU A 80 3.74 3.99 9.50
CA LEU A 80 4.72 2.94 9.29
C LEU A 80 4.66 2.37 7.87
N PHE A 81 3.45 2.15 7.34
CA PHE A 81 3.27 1.68 5.97
C PHE A 81 3.79 2.68 4.93
N ILE A 82 3.53 3.98 5.11
CA ILE A 82 4.04 5.02 4.21
C ILE A 82 5.57 5.06 4.24
N ASP A 83 6.19 4.99 5.42
CA ASP A 83 7.65 4.97 5.57
C ASP A 83 8.26 3.74 4.88
N PHE A 84 7.66 2.57 5.09
CA PHE A 84 8.05 1.33 4.43
C PHE A 84 7.94 1.44 2.90
N TYR A 85 6.79 1.91 2.41
CA TYR A 85 6.57 2.08 0.97
C TYR A 85 7.58 3.04 0.34
N ASN A 86 7.84 4.18 0.97
CA ASN A 86 8.83 5.15 0.50
C ASN A 86 10.23 4.52 0.42
N HIS A 87 10.58 3.69 1.40
CA HIS A 87 11.83 2.95 1.38
C HIS A 87 11.89 1.96 0.21
N GLU A 88 10.84 1.17 -0.01
CA GLU A 88 10.77 0.26 -1.17
C GLU A 88 10.90 0.99 -2.51
N GLN A 89 10.25 2.15 -2.67
CA GLN A 89 10.35 2.95 -3.89
C GLN A 89 11.77 3.50 -4.12
N LEU A 90 12.48 3.85 -3.05
CA LEU A 90 13.89 4.26 -3.15
C LEU A 90 14.78 3.09 -3.59
N MET A 91 14.56 1.90 -3.03
CA MET A 91 15.30 0.70 -3.41
C MET A 91 15.03 0.32 -4.87
N LEU A 92 13.77 0.34 -5.30
CA LEU A 92 13.39 0.05 -6.68
C LEU A 92 14.06 1.02 -7.66
N ARG A 93 14.11 2.31 -7.34
CA ARG A 93 14.79 3.31 -8.19
C ARG A 93 16.27 3.01 -8.34
N ARG A 94 16.96 2.71 -7.23
CA ARG A 94 18.39 2.36 -7.25
C ARG A 94 18.64 1.11 -8.09
N LEU A 95 17.81 0.08 -7.90
CA LEU A 95 17.92 -1.15 -8.68
C LEU A 95 17.79 -0.89 -10.19
N VAL A 96 16.82 -0.07 -10.60
CA VAL A 96 16.63 0.29 -12.02
C VAL A 96 17.84 1.06 -12.58
N GLU A 97 18.45 1.94 -11.78
CA GLU A 97 19.67 2.66 -12.15
C GLU A 97 20.86 1.70 -12.32
N GLU A 98 21.09 0.82 -11.34
CA GLU A 98 22.16 -0.19 -11.37
C GLU A 98 22.00 -1.18 -12.55
N GLU A 99 20.78 -1.67 -12.79
CA GLU A 99 20.49 -2.56 -13.92
C GLU A 99 20.81 -1.88 -15.27
N LYS A 100 20.49 -0.59 -15.39
CA LYS A 100 20.80 0.19 -16.59
C LYS A 100 22.31 0.31 -16.80
N GLU A 101 23.08 0.64 -15.76
CA GLU A 101 24.54 0.74 -15.83
C GLU A 101 25.17 -0.60 -16.26
N VAL A 102 24.68 -1.71 -15.69
CA VAL A 102 25.13 -3.06 -16.06
C VAL A 102 24.84 -3.35 -17.53
N ILE A 103 23.64 -3.05 -18.03
CA ILE A 103 23.26 -3.26 -19.43
C ILE A 103 24.14 -2.43 -20.38
N GLU A 104 24.42 -1.18 -20.05
CA GLU A 104 25.27 -0.29 -20.84
C GLU A 104 26.73 -0.79 -20.88
N ALA A 105 27.25 -1.29 -19.75
CA ALA A 105 28.57 -1.89 -19.69
C ALA A 105 28.68 -3.16 -20.56
N PHE A 106 27.70 -4.06 -20.48
CA PHE A 106 27.66 -5.26 -21.33
C PHE A 106 27.57 -4.91 -22.82
N SER A 107 26.74 -3.94 -23.18
CA SER A 107 26.59 -3.47 -24.56
C SER A 107 27.90 -2.91 -25.11
N SER A 108 28.65 -2.19 -24.29
CA SER A 108 29.96 -1.63 -24.66
C SER A 108 31.02 -2.71 -24.86
N LEU A 109 30.97 -3.80 -24.07
CA LEU A 109 31.90 -4.93 -24.20
C LEU A 109 31.64 -5.79 -25.45
N GLN A 110 30.41 -5.85 -25.95
CA GLN A 110 30.06 -6.60 -27.16
C GLN A 110 30.40 -5.86 -28.47
N GLN A 111 30.81 -4.59 -28.40
CA GLN A 111 31.20 -3.78 -29.57
C GLN A 111 32.72 -3.76 -29.82
N CYS A 112 33.49 -4.50 -29.00
CA CYS A 112 34.94 -4.70 -29.14
C CYS A 112 35.28 -6.01 -29.85
#